data_AF-A0AAN7SAV2-F1
#
_entry.id   AF-A0AAN7SAV2-F1
#
_cell.length_a   1.000
_cell.length_b   1.000
_cell.length_c   1.000
_cell.angle_alpha   90.00
_cell.angle_beta   90.00
_cell.angle_gamma   90.00
#
_symmetry.space_group_name_H-M   'P 1'
#
loop_
_entity.id
_entity.type
_entity.pdbx_description
1 polymer ?
#
loop_
_entity_poly.entity_id
_entity_poly.type
_entity_poly.pdbx_seq_one_letter_code
_entity_poly.pdbx_strand_id
1 'polypeptide(L)'
;MGGDNHPRHLPKSCHTPCHPGIDGLKDFLRNIPSKLLSADLYEKWMQALEKPSKQEKIEELKEVADKLPRPNLALLKHLLSLLHHISQNAETNRMDSSNLAICVGPNMLSPETDNALPLEVQKEMNDKVIMLVKFLIGNCSEIFGENIALPVCALTEESPEHTDSSTGGTGYEKKDMFSS
;
A
#
# COMPACT_ATOMS: atom_id res chain seq x y z
N MET A 1 36.73 -38.35 31.56
CA MET A 1 37.10 -36.93 31.41
C MET A 1 36.75 -36.54 29.99
N GLY A 2 35.62 -35.84 29.84
CA GLY A 2 35.09 -35.43 28.55
C GLY A 2 35.73 -34.14 28.04
N GLY A 3 35.51 -33.85 26.76
CA GLY A 3 35.88 -32.58 26.16
C GLY A 3 35.95 -32.63 24.63
N ASP A 4 34.85 -32.96 23.97
CA ASP A 4 34.66 -32.73 22.54
C ASP A 4 34.82 -31.24 22.21
N ASN A 5 35.88 -30.90 21.47
CA ASN A 5 36.08 -29.59 20.86
C ASN A 5 35.48 -29.62 19.45
N HIS A 6 34.21 -29.22 19.33
CA HIS A 6 33.62 -28.87 18.05
C HIS A 6 33.22 -27.39 18.08
N PRO A 7 33.76 -26.53 17.20
CA PRO A 7 33.27 -25.16 17.09
C PRO A 7 31.85 -25.21 16.53
N ARG A 8 30.88 -24.84 17.36
CA ARG A 8 29.49 -24.62 16.95
C ARG A 8 29.48 -23.53 15.88
N HIS A 9 29.32 -23.91 14.62
CA HIS A 9 28.87 -23.00 13.58
C HIS A 9 27.46 -22.53 13.97
N LEU A 10 27.39 -21.34 14.58
CA LEU A 10 26.16 -20.58 14.65
C LEU A 10 25.70 -20.32 13.20
N PRO A 11 24.42 -20.53 12.88
CA PRO A 11 23.91 -20.16 11.57
C PRO A 11 24.13 -18.66 11.42
N LYS A 12 24.80 -18.26 10.33
CA LYS A 12 24.92 -16.86 9.94
C LYS A 12 23.49 -16.33 9.89
N SER A 13 23.15 -15.46 10.84
CA SER A 13 21.92 -14.69 10.80
C SER A 13 21.79 -14.13 9.40
N CYS A 14 20.69 -14.42 8.72
CA CYS A 14 20.37 -13.84 7.42
C CYS A 14 20.25 -12.32 7.58
N HIS A 15 21.37 -11.63 7.57
CA HIS A 15 21.49 -10.19 7.52
C HIS A 15 21.34 -9.77 6.05
N THR A 16 20.25 -10.19 5.42
CA THR A 16 19.63 -9.31 4.43
C THR A 16 19.00 -8.20 5.26
N PRO A 17 19.38 -6.93 5.06
CA PRO A 17 18.56 -5.83 5.54
C PRO A 17 17.17 -6.10 4.98
N CYS A 18 16.26 -6.55 5.84
CA CYS A 18 14.86 -6.61 5.51
C CYS A 18 14.46 -5.14 5.44
N HIS A 19 14.70 -4.51 4.29
CA HIS A 19 14.00 -3.27 3.98
C HIS A 19 12.53 -3.64 4.15
N PRO A 20 11.78 -3.07 5.10
CA PRO A 20 10.33 -3.24 5.17
C PRO A 20 9.64 -2.58 3.95
N GLY A 21 10.42 -2.24 2.91
CA GLY A 21 10.06 -1.42 1.78
C GLY A 21 9.89 -2.27 0.54
N ILE A 22 8.83 -1.95 -0.20
CA ILE A 22 8.47 -2.44 -1.54
C ILE A 22 8.23 -3.95 -1.67
N ASP A 23 9.13 -4.83 -1.27
CA ASP A 23 8.96 -6.27 -1.49
C ASP A 23 7.88 -6.87 -0.58
N GLY A 24 7.86 -6.48 0.70
CA GLY A 24 6.75 -6.82 1.61
C GLY A 24 5.41 -6.21 1.17
N LEU A 25 5.44 -5.02 0.55
CA LEU A 25 4.25 -4.39 -0.02
C LEU A 25 3.74 -5.17 -1.23
N LYS A 26 4.62 -5.56 -2.16
CA LYS A 26 4.25 -6.39 -3.32
C LYS A 26 3.64 -7.72 -2.90
N ASP A 27 4.20 -8.38 -1.89
CA ASP A 27 3.65 -9.63 -1.36
C ASP A 27 2.29 -9.41 -0.70
N PHE A 28 2.11 -8.35 0.10
CA PHE A 28 0.81 -7.98 0.67
C PHE A 28 -0.24 -7.73 -0.41
N LEU A 29 0.13 -6.96 -1.45
CA LEU A 29 -0.74 -6.64 -2.58
C LEU A 29 -1.10 -7.88 -3.41
N ARG A 30 -0.20 -8.85 -3.52
CA ARG A 30 -0.50 -10.14 -4.18
C ARG A 30 -1.44 -11.02 -3.34
N ASN A 31 -1.44 -10.86 -2.02
CA ASN A 31 -2.26 -11.63 -1.08
C ASN A 31 -3.65 -11.02 -0.82
N ILE A 32 -4.05 -9.99 -1.56
CA ILE A 32 -5.43 -9.45 -1.50
C ILE A 32 -6.40 -10.61 -1.79
N PRO A 33 -7.50 -10.75 -1.01
CA PRO A 33 -8.47 -11.82 -1.24
C PRO A 33 -8.93 -11.84 -2.69
N SER A 34 -8.82 -13.01 -3.32
CA SER A 34 -9.23 -13.19 -4.72
C SER A 34 -10.70 -12.78 -4.89
N LYS A 35 -11.01 -12.05 -5.96
CA LYS A 35 -12.37 -11.70 -6.39
C LYS A 35 -13.09 -10.66 -5.53
N LEU A 36 -12.36 -9.70 -4.97
CA LEU A 36 -12.93 -8.59 -4.20
C LEU A 36 -14.06 -7.84 -4.93
N LEU A 37 -13.88 -7.61 -6.24
CA LEU A 37 -14.82 -6.89 -7.10
C LEU A 37 -16.00 -7.76 -7.61
N SER A 38 -16.02 -9.05 -7.26
CA SER A 38 -16.95 -10.07 -7.75
C SER A 38 -16.91 -10.28 -9.27
N ALA A 39 -16.66 -11.53 -9.70
CA ALA A 39 -16.68 -11.89 -11.11
C ALA A 39 -18.08 -11.73 -11.73
N ASP A 40 -19.15 -11.91 -10.94
CA ASP A 40 -20.54 -11.72 -11.36
C ASP A 40 -20.85 -10.27 -11.80
N LEU A 41 -20.03 -9.31 -11.35
CA LEU A 41 -20.15 -7.90 -11.69
C LEU A 41 -19.19 -7.48 -12.80
N TYR A 42 -18.37 -8.39 -13.34
CA TYR A 42 -17.33 -8.09 -14.33
C TYR A 42 -17.86 -7.23 -15.48
N GLU A 43 -18.93 -7.68 -16.16
CA GLU A 43 -19.50 -6.95 -17.29
C GLU A 43 -19.99 -5.55 -16.91
N LYS A 44 -20.57 -5.40 -15.70
CA LYS A 44 -21.02 -4.11 -15.20
C LYS A 44 -19.85 -3.17 -14.94
N TRP A 45 -18.74 -3.68 -14.39
CA TRP A 45 -17.52 -2.91 -14.22
C TRP A 45 -16.94 -2.43 -15.55
N MET A 46 -16.89 -3.30 -16.57
CA MET A 46 -16.39 -2.95 -17.89
C MET A 46 -17.28 -1.91 -18.58
N GLN A 47 -18.61 -2.08 -18.53
CA GLN A 47 -19.57 -1.11 -19.06
C GLN A 47 -19.46 0.27 -18.38
N ALA A 48 -19.25 0.30 -17.06
CA ALA A 48 -19.03 1.54 -16.33
C ALA A 48 -17.74 2.24 -16.77
N LEU A 49 -16.69 1.49 -17.08
CA LEU A 49 -15.41 2.04 -17.54
C LEU A 49 -15.48 2.61 -18.97
N GLU A 50 -16.42 2.14 -19.78
CA GLU A 50 -16.64 2.54 -21.18
C GLU A 50 -17.46 3.83 -21.32
N LYS A 51 -17.98 4.41 -20.23
CA LYS A 51 -18.72 5.70 -20.27
C LYS A 51 -17.84 6.83 -20.83
N PRO A 52 -18.41 7.80 -21.57
CA PRO A 52 -17.61 8.77 -22.31
C PRO A 52 -16.95 9.81 -21.40
N SER A 53 -17.63 10.30 -20.35
CA SER A 53 -17.07 11.27 -19.42
C SER A 53 -16.55 10.64 -18.12
N LYS A 54 -15.56 11.27 -17.49
CA LYS A 54 -15.05 10.88 -16.16
C LYS A 54 -16.18 10.83 -15.13
N GLN A 55 -17.10 11.80 -15.16
CA GLN A 55 -18.20 11.90 -14.19
C GLN A 55 -19.17 10.74 -14.32
N GLU A 56 -19.58 10.40 -15.55
CA GLU A 56 -20.46 9.23 -15.79
C GLU A 56 -19.78 7.92 -15.40
N LYS A 57 -18.46 7.78 -15.62
CA LYS A 57 -17.70 6.62 -15.13
C LYS A 57 -17.80 6.53 -13.61
N ILE A 58 -17.54 7.63 -12.90
CA ILE A 58 -17.59 7.66 -11.43
C ILE A 58 -18.98 7.29 -10.91
N GLU A 59 -20.04 7.85 -11.49
CA GLU A 59 -21.41 7.57 -11.09
C GLU A 59 -21.78 6.10 -11.30
N GLU A 60 -21.51 5.56 -12.49
CA GLU A 60 -21.81 4.15 -12.77
C GLU A 60 -20.94 3.22 -11.89
N LEU A 61 -19.66 3.52 -11.68
CA LEU A 61 -18.79 2.72 -10.82
C LEU A 61 -19.26 2.70 -9.36
N LYS A 62 -19.85 3.80 -8.86
CA LYS A 62 -20.51 3.82 -7.53
C LYS A 62 -21.68 2.84 -7.49
N GLU A 63 -22.55 2.89 -8.50
CA GLU A 63 -23.70 1.98 -8.57
C GLU A 63 -23.31 0.51 -8.68
N VAL A 64 -22.20 0.20 -9.38
CA VAL A 64 -21.66 -1.16 -9.42
C VAL A 64 -21.06 -1.56 -8.07
N ALA A 65 -20.32 -0.67 -7.41
CA ALA A 65 -19.75 -0.92 -6.10
C ALA A 65 -20.82 -1.17 -5.02
N ASP A 66 -21.94 -0.46 -5.07
CA ASP A 66 -23.06 -0.62 -4.13
C ASP A 66 -23.78 -1.97 -4.25
N LYS A 67 -23.54 -2.72 -5.33
CA LYS A 67 -24.04 -4.10 -5.52
C LYS A 67 -23.14 -5.13 -4.83
N LEU A 68 -21.96 -4.74 -4.34
CA LEU A 68 -21.08 -5.64 -3.59
C LEU A 68 -21.66 -5.96 -2.21
N PRO A 69 -21.40 -7.16 -1.66
CA PRO A 69 -21.64 -7.42 -0.25
C PRO A 69 -20.95 -6.37 0.62
N ARG A 70 -21.61 -5.93 1.71
CA ARG A 70 -21.08 -4.89 2.61
C ARG A 70 -19.62 -5.13 3.05
N PRO A 71 -19.18 -6.36 3.40
CA PRO A 71 -17.79 -6.61 3.75
C PRO A 71 -16.82 -6.34 2.60
N ASN A 72 -17.18 -6.73 1.37
CA ASN A 72 -16.36 -6.50 0.18
C ASN A 72 -16.24 -5.01 -0.12
N LEU A 73 -17.35 -4.26 -0.06
CA LEU A 73 -17.33 -2.81 -0.28
C LEU A 73 -16.47 -2.09 0.76
N ALA A 74 -16.57 -2.47 2.03
CA ALA A 74 -15.74 -1.89 3.09
C ALA A 74 -14.25 -2.15 2.85
N LEU A 75 -13.88 -3.39 2.53
CA LEU A 75 -12.50 -3.75 2.21
C LEU A 75 -11.98 -3.02 0.96
N LEU A 76 -12.80 -2.91 -0.09
CA LEU A 76 -12.46 -2.20 -1.32
C LEU A 76 -12.14 -0.72 -1.04
N LYS A 77 -12.95 -0.04 -0.22
CA LYS A 77 -12.72 1.35 0.19
C LYS A 77 -11.36 1.52 0.87
N HIS A 78 -11.08 0.73 1.90
CA HIS A 78 -9.82 0.79 2.64
C HIS A 78 -8.62 0.52 1.73
N LEU A 79 -8.73 -0.50 0.88
CA LEU A 79 -7.66 -0.90 -0.01
C LEU A 79 -7.36 0.16 -1.07
N LEU A 80 -8.38 0.73 -1.72
CA LEU A 80 -8.18 1.79 -2.72
C LEU A 80 -7.62 3.07 -2.10
N SER A 81 -8.04 3.43 -0.89
CA SER A 81 -7.46 4.55 -0.15
C SER A 81 -5.97 4.32 0.14
N LEU A 82 -5.59 3.13 0.62
CA LEU A 82 -4.19 2.78 0.84
C LEU A 82 -3.38 2.88 -0.45
N LEU A 83 -3.87 2.28 -1.54
CA LEU A 83 -3.23 2.29 -2.85
C LEU A 83 -3.09 3.71 -3.40
N HIS A 84 -4.09 4.56 -3.18
CA HIS A 84 -4.03 5.97 -3.56
C HIS A 84 -2.91 6.70 -2.81
N HIS A 85 -2.84 6.56 -1.48
CA HIS A 85 -1.76 7.15 -0.68
C HIS A 85 -0.37 6.65 -1.09
N ILE A 86 -0.23 5.35 -1.41
CA ILE A 86 1.02 4.81 -1.95
C ILE A 86 1.35 5.48 -3.28
N SER A 87 0.37 5.62 -4.18
CA SER A 87 0.58 6.26 -5.48
C SER A 87 0.96 7.74 -5.40
N GLN A 88 0.50 8.46 -4.37
CA GLN A 88 0.91 9.86 -4.14
C GLN A 88 2.37 9.99 -3.67
N ASN A 89 2.93 8.93 -3.10
CA ASN A 89 4.35 8.88 -2.68
C ASN A 89 5.26 8.24 -3.75
N ALA A 90 4.79 8.17 -5.01
CA ALA A 90 5.48 7.50 -6.12
C ALA A 90 6.90 8.00 -6.37
N GLU A 91 7.21 9.27 -6.09
CA GLU A 91 8.57 9.81 -6.23
C GLU A 91 9.59 9.14 -5.30
N THR A 92 9.12 8.64 -4.14
CA THR A 92 9.96 7.96 -3.15
C THR A 92 9.88 6.44 -3.27
N ASN A 93 8.70 5.88 -3.58
CA ASN A 93 8.48 4.42 -3.60
C ASN A 93 8.48 3.78 -5.01
N ARG A 94 8.61 4.58 -6.08
CA ARG A 94 8.62 4.16 -7.49
C ARG A 94 7.36 3.40 -7.96
N MET A 95 6.26 3.43 -7.20
CA MET A 95 4.99 2.78 -7.53
C MET A 95 3.92 3.82 -7.81
N ASP A 96 3.71 4.12 -9.09
CA ASP A 96 2.54 4.87 -9.54
C ASP A 96 1.28 3.99 -9.58
N SER A 97 0.12 4.61 -9.81
CA SER A 97 -1.17 3.92 -9.89
C SER A 97 -1.23 2.84 -10.99
N SER A 98 -0.39 2.94 -12.04
CA SER A 98 -0.30 1.92 -13.09
C SER A 98 0.43 0.68 -12.60
N ASN A 99 1.59 0.85 -11.94
CA ASN A 99 2.35 -0.25 -11.36
C ASN A 99 1.56 -0.99 -10.29
N LEU A 100 0.82 -0.25 -9.45
CA LEU A 100 -0.08 -0.83 -8.47
C LEU A 100 -1.20 -1.62 -9.13
N ALA A 101 -1.86 -1.06 -10.14
CA ALA A 101 -2.96 -1.72 -10.85
C ALA A 101 -2.52 -3.02 -11.54
N ILE A 102 -1.30 -3.07 -12.10
CA ILE A 102 -0.74 -4.29 -12.69
C ILE A 102 -0.58 -5.39 -11.63
N CYS A 103 -0.10 -5.04 -10.43
CA CYS A 103 0.15 -6.00 -9.37
C CYS A 103 -1.15 -6.51 -8.71
N VAL A 104 -2.13 -5.63 -8.51
CA VAL A 104 -3.37 -5.94 -7.76
C VAL A 104 -4.54 -6.34 -8.65
N GLY A 105 -4.58 -5.88 -9.90
CA GLY A 105 -5.69 -6.06 -10.83
C GLY A 105 -6.12 -7.52 -10.99
N PRO A 106 -5.19 -8.43 -11.34
CA PRO A 106 -5.52 -9.85 -11.54
C PRO A 106 -6.13 -10.52 -10.30
N ASN A 107 -5.78 -10.07 -9.09
CA ASN A 107 -6.32 -10.62 -7.82
C ASN A 107 -7.68 -9.99 -7.45
N MET A 108 -7.89 -8.71 -7.78
CA MET A 108 -9.13 -7.99 -7.47
C MET A 108 -10.32 -8.46 -8.32
N LEU A 109 -10.08 -8.74 -9.60
CA LEU A 109 -11.10 -9.16 -10.54
C LEU A 109 -10.46 -10.09 -11.58
N SER A 110 -10.97 -11.31 -11.67
CA SER A 110 -10.65 -12.21 -12.77
C SER A 110 -11.92 -12.37 -13.59
N PRO A 111 -11.87 -12.18 -14.92
CA PRO A 111 -12.99 -12.57 -15.75
C PRO A 111 -13.22 -14.07 -15.59
N GLU A 112 -14.47 -14.53 -15.64
CA GLU A 112 -14.76 -15.95 -15.74
C GLU A 112 -14.36 -16.42 -17.15
N THR A 113 -13.07 -16.59 -17.39
CA THR A 113 -12.55 -17.11 -18.64
C THR A 113 -12.64 -18.63 -18.59
N ASP A 114 -13.44 -19.20 -19.48
CA ASP A 114 -13.19 -20.56 -19.91
C ASP A 114 -11.80 -20.59 -20.56
N ASN A 115 -10.92 -21.51 -20.18
CA ASN A 115 -9.57 -21.64 -20.74
C ASN A 115 -9.58 -21.89 -22.27
N ALA A 116 -10.77 -22.08 -22.84
CA ALA A 116 -11.03 -22.18 -24.27
C ALA A 116 -10.95 -20.84 -25.05
N LEU A 117 -10.93 -19.68 -24.39
CA LEU A 117 -10.84 -18.39 -25.09
C LEU A 117 -9.43 -18.16 -25.69
N PRO A 118 -9.31 -17.53 -26.87
CA PRO A 118 -8.00 -17.17 -27.44
C PRO A 118 -7.18 -16.30 -26.48
N LEU A 119 -5.86 -16.51 -26.47
CA LEU A 119 -4.92 -15.77 -25.61
C LEU A 119 -5.03 -14.24 -25.78
N GLU A 120 -5.34 -13.79 -27.00
CA GLU A 120 -5.53 -12.37 -27.32
C GLU A 120 -6.71 -11.75 -26.57
N VAL A 121 -7.83 -12.47 -26.50
CA VAL A 121 -9.04 -12.05 -25.78
C VAL A 121 -8.77 -12.04 -24.28
N GLN A 122 -8.12 -13.07 -23.77
CA GLN A 122 -7.74 -13.13 -22.34
C GLN A 122 -6.83 -11.97 -21.94
N LYS A 123 -5.89 -11.60 -22.81
CA LYS A 123 -5.02 -10.45 -22.58
C LYS A 123 -5.82 -9.14 -22.57
N GLU A 124 -6.70 -8.93 -23.52
CA GLU A 124 -7.55 -7.73 -23.58
C GLU A 124 -8.40 -7.58 -22.31
N MET A 125 -8.99 -8.68 -21.83
CA MET A 125 -9.78 -8.67 -20.60
C MET A 125 -8.93 -8.29 -19.38
N ASN A 126 -7.72 -8.84 -19.27
CA ASN A 126 -6.79 -8.45 -18.21
C ASN A 126 -6.37 -6.98 -18.30
N ASP A 127 -6.10 -6.48 -19.51
CA ASP A 127 -5.76 -5.07 -19.73
C ASP A 127 -6.93 -4.16 -19.31
N LYS A 128 -8.18 -4.54 -19.60
CA LYS A 128 -9.37 -3.82 -19.12
C LYS A 128 -9.50 -3.82 -17.60
N VAL A 129 -9.21 -4.94 -16.93
CA VAL A 129 -9.17 -5.02 -15.46
C VAL A 129 -8.11 -4.09 -14.88
N ILE A 130 -6.91 -4.06 -15.46
CA ILE A 130 -5.84 -3.15 -15.02
C ILE A 130 -6.28 -1.70 -15.17
N MET A 131 -6.91 -1.34 -16.30
CA MET A 131 -7.45 0.00 -16.52
C MET A 131 -8.52 0.38 -15.50
N LEU A 132 -9.45 -0.54 -15.19
CA LEU A 132 -10.46 -0.35 -14.15
C LEU A 132 -9.81 -0.04 -12.81
N VAL A 133 -8.89 -0.90 -12.35
CA VAL A 133 -8.26 -0.75 -11.04
C VAL A 133 -7.43 0.53 -10.96
N LYS A 134 -6.71 0.87 -12.03
CA LYS A 134 -6.00 2.16 -12.12
C LYS A 134 -6.95 3.33 -11.98
N PHE A 135 -8.11 3.30 -12.65
CA PHE A 135 -9.11 4.35 -12.55
C PHE A 135 -9.69 4.47 -11.13
N LEU A 136 -9.99 3.33 -10.50
CA LEU A 136 -10.48 3.27 -9.12
C LEU A 136 -9.47 3.87 -8.13
N ILE A 137 -8.18 3.53 -8.25
CA ILE A 137 -7.10 4.10 -7.41
C ILE A 137 -6.99 5.62 -7.63
N GLY A 138 -7.05 6.08 -8.88
CA GLY A 138 -6.90 7.50 -9.23
C GLY A 138 -8.07 8.39 -8.78
N ASN A 139 -9.26 7.83 -8.62
CA ASN A 139 -10.49 8.58 -8.33
C ASN A 139 -11.21 8.11 -7.06
N CYS A 140 -10.51 7.41 -6.15
CA CYS A 140 -11.14 6.76 -5.01
C CYS A 140 -11.89 7.74 -4.09
N SER A 141 -11.38 8.96 -3.88
CA SER A 141 -12.02 9.97 -3.04
C SER A 141 -13.34 10.48 -3.65
N GLU A 142 -13.40 10.61 -4.97
CA GLU A 142 -14.63 11.01 -5.68
C GLU A 142 -15.66 9.87 -5.72
N ILE A 143 -15.19 8.62 -5.78
CA ILE A 143 -16.04 7.41 -5.83
C ILE A 143 -16.60 7.05 -4.45
N PHE A 144 -15.79 7.10 -3.39
CA PHE A 144 -16.18 6.58 -2.08
C PHE A 144 -16.26 7.62 -0.96
N GLY A 145 -15.84 8.86 -1.22
CA GLY A 145 -15.76 9.95 -0.24
C GLY A 145 -14.47 9.92 0.59
N GLU A 146 -14.15 11.05 1.22
CA GLU A 146 -12.92 11.26 2.02
C GLU A 146 -12.91 10.57 3.38
N ASN A 147 -13.97 9.84 3.76
CA ASN A 147 -14.09 9.27 5.11
C ASN A 147 -13.45 7.88 5.22
N ILE A 148 -12.20 7.77 4.76
CA ILE A 148 -11.39 6.55 4.88
C ILE A 148 -10.10 6.96 5.58
N ALA A 149 -10.24 7.41 6.83
CA ALA A 149 -9.10 7.55 7.72
C ALA A 149 -8.56 6.15 8.02
N LEU A 150 -7.52 5.75 7.29
CA LEU A 150 -6.70 4.62 7.71
C LEU A 150 -5.78 5.13 8.83
N PRO A 151 -5.79 4.53 10.03
CA PRO A 151 -4.73 4.74 11.01
C PRO A 151 -3.50 3.96 10.53
N VAL A 152 -2.90 4.38 9.43
CA VAL A 152 -1.60 3.87 9.00
C VAL A 152 -0.57 4.85 9.57
N CYS A 153 0.04 4.45 10.67
CA CYS A 153 1.13 5.09 11.41
C CYS A 153 0.74 6.14 12.47
N ALA A 154 0.19 5.68 13.60
CA ALA A 154 0.54 6.22 14.92
C ALA A 154 1.75 5.46 15.53
N LEU A 155 2.79 5.24 14.71
CA LEU A 155 4.06 4.63 15.12
C LEU A 155 5.22 5.51 14.66
N THR A 156 5.18 6.78 15.07
CA THR A 156 6.42 7.40 15.51
C THR A 156 6.30 7.44 17.01
N GLU A 157 7.00 6.52 17.67
CA GLU A 157 7.34 6.63 19.08
C GLU A 157 7.84 8.06 19.32
N GLU A 158 6.99 8.92 19.89
CA GLU A 158 7.48 10.11 20.55
C GLU A 158 8.26 9.60 21.74
N SER A 159 9.58 9.47 21.60
CA SER A 159 10.48 9.22 22.72
C SER A 159 10.37 10.44 23.64
N PRO A 160 9.76 10.34 24.84
CA PRO A 160 9.89 11.37 25.83
C PRO A 160 11.17 11.03 26.60
N GLU A 161 12.31 11.56 26.16
CA GLU A 161 13.46 11.63 27.07
C GLU A 161 13.13 12.65 28.16
N HIS A 162 12.52 12.12 29.21
CA HIS A 162 12.45 12.76 30.51
C HIS A 162 13.86 12.94 31.06
N THR A 163 14.18 14.21 31.29
CA THR A 163 14.85 14.73 32.49
C THR A 163 16.17 14.09 32.91
N ASP A 164 17.23 14.91 32.89
CA ASP A 164 17.77 15.30 34.19
C ASP A 164 18.12 16.78 34.23
N SER A 165 17.55 17.45 35.23
CA SER A 165 17.87 18.82 35.59
C SER A 165 18.91 18.80 36.70
N SER A 166 19.70 19.88 36.74
CA SER A 166 20.17 20.57 37.94
C SER A 166 21.70 20.57 38.20
N THR A 167 22.28 21.74 37.89
CA THR A 167 22.93 22.65 38.86
C THR A 167 24.36 22.37 39.36
N GLY A 168 25.22 23.37 39.11
CA GLY A 168 26.42 23.72 39.89
C GLY A 168 27.71 23.40 39.13
N GLY A 169 28.72 24.26 39.03
CA GLY A 169 28.96 25.58 39.60
C GLY A 169 30.29 26.12 39.01
N THR A 170 30.41 27.44 39.09
CA THR A 170 31.57 28.33 38.89
C THR A 170 32.97 27.71 38.88
N GLY A 171 33.80 28.13 37.92
CA GLY A 171 35.26 27.92 37.96
C GLY A 171 36.00 28.48 36.74
N TYR A 172 36.13 29.81 36.64
CA TYR A 172 37.10 30.44 35.74
C TYR A 172 38.33 30.80 36.58
N GLU A 173 39.47 30.14 36.32
CA GLU A 173 40.76 30.49 36.92
C GLU A 173 41.49 31.56 36.11
N LYS A 174 41.72 32.68 36.81
CA LYS A 174 42.86 33.62 36.80
C LYS A 174 43.70 33.81 35.53
N LYS A 175 43.83 35.08 35.12
CA LYS A 175 45.16 35.72 34.97
C LYS A 175 45.10 37.26 35.00
N ASP A 176 45.56 37.81 36.13
CA ASP A 176 46.57 38.89 36.28
C ASP A 176 46.36 40.20 35.50
N MET A 177 46.02 41.30 36.20
CA MET A 177 46.94 42.42 36.54
C MET A 177 47.60 43.13 35.34
N PHE A 178 47.17 44.36 35.00
CA PHE A 178 47.90 45.61 35.30
C PHE A 178 47.11 46.87 34.84
N SER A 179 47.41 47.97 35.53
CA SER A 179 47.02 49.40 35.42
C SER A 179 46.86 49.97 33.99
N SER A 180 46.20 51.11 33.75
CA SER A 180 45.90 52.32 34.54
C SER A 180 44.60 52.97 34.05
#